data_AF-N1J5D0-F1
#
_entry.id   AF-N1J5D0-F1
#
_cell.length_a   1.000
_cell.length_b   1.000
_cell.length_c   1.000
_cell.angle_alpha   90.00
_cell.angle_beta   90.00
_cell.angle_gamma   90.00
#
_symmetry.space_group_name_H-M   'P 1'
#
loop_
_entity.id
_entity.type
_entity.pdbx_description
1 polymer ?
#
loop_
_entity_poly.entity_id
_entity_poly.type
_entity_poly.pdbx_seq_one_letter_code
_entity_poly.pdbx_strand_id
1 'polypeptide(L)'
;MSTFGSPGGKQLSVKPTPPERGSFPLDHEGECKEVMIRYLSCVKTTKGNNDPECRNLAKLYLGCRMERNLMAKDEFKNLGFSDEKDELTSGRKEEKEDNGTKGELRW
;
A
#
# COMPACT_ATOMS: atom_id res chain seq x y z
N MET A 1 -39.11 -11.98 26.77
CA MET A 1 -38.16 -12.79 25.98
C MET A 1 -37.84 -12.04 24.70
N SER A 2 -36.68 -11.38 24.62
CA SER A 2 -36.01 -11.03 23.35
C SER A 2 -34.60 -10.58 23.67
N THR A 3 -33.65 -11.43 23.31
CA THR A 3 -32.22 -11.29 23.56
C THR A 3 -31.60 -10.36 22.51
N PHE A 4 -31.56 -9.06 22.83
CA PHE A 4 -30.69 -8.08 22.15
C PHE A 4 -29.26 -8.28 22.67
N GLY A 5 -28.57 -9.31 22.17
CA GLY A 5 -27.21 -9.59 22.63
C GLY A 5 -26.58 -10.88 22.14
N SER A 6 -27.03 -11.47 21.03
CA SER A 6 -26.37 -12.68 20.49
C SER A 6 -25.14 -12.28 19.64
N PRO A 7 -23.91 -12.59 20.07
CA PRO A 7 -22.72 -12.34 19.27
C PRO A 7 -22.55 -13.49 18.27
N GLY A 8 -23.10 -13.36 17.06
CA GLY A 8 -23.06 -14.48 16.11
C GLY A 8 -23.61 -14.24 14.70
N GLY A 9 -23.77 -12.99 14.28
CA GLY A 9 -24.28 -12.65 12.94
C GLY A 9 -23.15 -12.61 11.90
N LYS A 10 -22.90 -13.75 11.25
CA LYS A 10 -22.03 -13.97 10.08
C LYS A 10 -21.87 -12.71 9.20
N GLN A 11 -20.63 -12.27 8.96
CA GLN A 11 -20.33 -11.24 7.96
C GLN A 11 -20.86 -11.72 6.60
N LEU A 12 -22.05 -11.25 6.21
CA LEU A 12 -22.57 -11.47 4.88
C LEU A 12 -21.50 -10.96 3.91
N SER A 13 -21.08 -11.81 2.97
CA SER A 13 -20.15 -11.44 1.90
C SER A 13 -20.89 -10.52 0.92
N VAL A 14 -21.22 -9.32 1.40
CA VAL A 14 -21.73 -8.23 0.60
C VAL A 14 -20.50 -7.65 -0.08
N LYS A 15 -20.43 -7.80 -1.40
CA LYS A 15 -19.48 -7.03 -2.19
C LYS A 15 -19.87 -5.57 -1.96
N PRO A 16 -19.04 -4.77 -1.28
CA PRO A 16 -19.38 -3.38 -1.04
C PRO A 16 -19.51 -2.68 -2.39
N THR A 17 -20.59 -1.93 -2.55
CA THR A 17 -20.72 -0.98 -3.66
C THR A 17 -19.92 0.28 -3.30
N PRO A 18 -19.03 0.79 -4.17
CA PRO A 18 -18.46 2.13 -3.96
C PRO A 18 -19.60 3.15 -3.79
N PRO A 19 -19.53 4.13 -2.87
CA PRO A 19 -18.42 4.55 -2.00
C PRO A 19 -18.41 3.96 -0.58
N GLU A 20 -19.16 2.90 -0.29
CA GLU A 20 -19.31 2.37 1.08
C GLU A 20 -18.00 1.81 1.70
N ARG A 21 -17.00 1.47 0.88
CA ARG A 21 -15.63 1.17 1.35
C ARG A 21 -14.62 2.29 1.10
N GLY A 22 -15.09 3.45 0.68
CA GLY A 22 -14.29 4.63 0.39
C GLY A 22 -13.55 4.52 -0.94
N SER A 23 -13.99 5.29 -1.94
CA SER A 23 -13.03 5.96 -2.82
C SER A 23 -12.35 7.02 -1.97
N PHE A 24 -11.41 6.59 -1.12
CA PHE A 24 -10.70 7.51 -0.26
C PHE A 24 -10.07 8.59 -1.16
N PRO A 25 -10.03 9.87 -0.75
CA PRO A 25 -9.46 10.99 -1.51
C PRO A 25 -8.05 10.79 -2.11
N LEU A 26 -7.38 9.67 -1.82
CA LEU A 26 -6.13 9.20 -2.41
C LEU A 26 -6.29 8.67 -3.87
N ASP A 27 -7.50 8.44 -4.37
CA ASP A 27 -7.76 7.97 -5.74
C ASP A 27 -8.50 9.09 -6.52
N HIS A 28 -7.80 10.21 -6.70
CA HIS A 28 -8.35 11.46 -7.25
C HIS A 28 -8.91 11.26 -8.66
N GLU A 29 -8.16 10.54 -9.52
CA GLU A 29 -8.49 10.35 -10.95
C GLU A 29 -8.10 8.96 -11.48
N GLY A 30 -7.64 8.05 -10.61
CA GLY A 30 -7.18 6.73 -11.01
C GLY A 30 -5.86 6.73 -11.79
N GLU A 31 -4.94 7.66 -11.50
CA GLU A 31 -3.65 7.81 -12.23
C GLU A 31 -2.80 6.54 -12.24
N CYS A 32 -2.86 5.74 -11.17
CA CYS A 32 -2.09 4.48 -11.03
C CYS A 32 -2.93 3.22 -11.34
N LYS A 33 -4.14 3.39 -11.89
CA LYS A 33 -5.11 2.31 -12.11
C LYS A 33 -4.59 1.23 -13.07
N GLU A 34 -3.85 1.61 -14.10
CA GLU A 34 -3.29 0.66 -15.08
C GLU A 34 -2.34 -0.35 -14.42
N VAL A 35 -1.46 0.13 -13.55
CA VAL A 35 -0.51 -0.73 -12.81
C VAL A 35 -1.26 -1.56 -11.75
N MET A 36 -2.27 -0.97 -11.10
CA MET A 36 -3.14 -1.68 -10.16
C MET A 36 -3.83 -2.88 -10.81
N ILE A 37 -4.41 -2.70 -11.99
CA ILE A 37 -5.11 -3.77 -12.71
C ILE A 37 -4.15 -4.91 -13.04
N ARG A 38 -2.94 -4.60 -13.51
CA ARG A 38 -1.90 -5.61 -13.80
C ARG A 38 -1.49 -6.37 -12.53
N TYR A 39 -1.26 -5.66 -11.42
CA TYR A 39 -0.94 -6.28 -10.14
C TYR A 39 -2.07 -7.22 -9.68
N LEU A 40 -3.32 -6.76 -9.70
CA LEU A 40 -4.47 -7.59 -9.31
C LEU A 40 -4.69 -8.77 -10.25
N SER A 41 -4.38 -8.62 -11.54
CA SER A 41 -4.39 -9.71 -12.51
C SER A 41 -3.34 -10.76 -12.14
N CYS A 42 -2.12 -10.33 -11.83
CA CYS A 42 -1.03 -11.21 -11.40
C CYS A 42 -1.39 -12.01 -10.16
N VAL A 43 -1.89 -11.35 -9.10
CA VAL A 43 -2.28 -12.03 -7.85
C VAL A 43 -3.40 -13.06 -8.10
N LYS A 44 -4.33 -12.76 -9.01
CA LYS A 44 -5.39 -13.70 -9.38
C LYS A 44 -4.84 -14.92 -10.14
N THR A 45 -3.90 -14.71 -11.06
CA THR A 45 -3.29 -15.81 -11.84
C THR A 45 -2.45 -16.72 -10.95
N THR A 46 -1.76 -16.15 -9.95
CA THR A 46 -0.91 -16.90 -9.02
C THR A 46 -1.68 -17.47 -7.83
N LYS A 47 -3.02 -17.36 -7.83
CA LYS A 47 -3.92 -17.82 -6.76
C LYS A 47 -3.57 -17.23 -5.38
N GLY A 48 -3.04 -16.01 -5.35
CA GLY A 48 -2.62 -15.34 -4.12
C GLY A 48 -1.21 -15.71 -3.64
N ASN A 49 -0.44 -16.46 -4.42
CA ASN A 49 0.97 -16.73 -4.11
C ASN A 49 1.81 -15.45 -4.27
N ASN A 50 2.84 -15.33 -3.42
CA ASN A 50 3.78 -14.21 -3.43
C ASN A 50 4.86 -14.40 -4.51
N ASP A 51 4.45 -14.43 -5.77
CA ASP A 51 5.40 -14.56 -6.88
C ASP A 51 6.21 -13.26 -7.07
N PRO A 52 7.50 -13.39 -7.44
CA PRO A 52 8.39 -12.23 -7.59
C PRO A 52 7.89 -11.26 -8.67
N GLU A 53 7.21 -11.75 -9.71
CA GLU A 53 6.60 -10.91 -10.74
C GLU A 53 5.49 -10.02 -10.18
N CYS A 54 4.61 -10.56 -9.32
CA CYS A 54 3.55 -9.78 -8.68
C CYS A 54 4.14 -8.78 -7.68
N ARG A 55 5.24 -9.15 -7.01
CA ARG A 55 5.97 -8.26 -6.11
C ARG A 55 6.57 -7.06 -6.85
N ASN A 56 7.13 -7.27 -8.06
CA ASN A 56 7.60 -6.18 -8.91
C ASN A 56 6.46 -5.23 -9.31
N LEU A 57 5.30 -5.77 -9.69
CA LEU A 57 4.11 -4.98 -10.01
C LEU A 57 3.59 -4.18 -8.79
N ALA A 58 3.66 -4.77 -7.59
CA ALA A 58 3.31 -4.08 -6.36
C ALA A 58 4.27 -2.91 -6.06
N LYS A 59 5.58 -3.10 -6.26
CA LYS A 59 6.61 -2.04 -6.11
C LYS A 59 6.32 -0.87 -7.05
N LEU A 60 6.02 -1.15 -8.33
CA LEU A 60 5.64 -0.14 -9.31
C LEU A 60 4.35 0.60 -8.95
N TYR A 61 3.34 -0.12 -8.46
CA TYR A 61 2.07 0.48 -8.05
C TYR A 61 2.25 1.46 -6.88
N LEU A 62 3.01 1.06 -5.86
CA LEU A 62 3.30 1.92 -4.71
C LEU A 62 4.19 3.10 -5.09
N GLY A 63 5.18 2.88 -5.96
CA GLY A 63 6.01 3.95 -6.54
C GLY A 63 5.17 5.02 -7.23
N CYS A 64 4.25 4.62 -8.10
CA CYS A 64 3.33 5.54 -8.78
C CYS A 64 2.54 6.39 -7.79
N ARG A 65 2.04 5.80 -6.70
CA ARG A 65 1.28 6.54 -5.68
C ARG A 65 2.15 7.55 -4.93
N MET A 66 3.38 7.21 -4.62
CA MET A 66 4.34 8.13 -3.97
C MET A 66 4.77 9.28 -4.89
N GLU A 67 4.95 9.02 -6.18
CA GLU A 67 5.32 10.03 -7.18
C GLU A 67 4.21 11.05 -7.42
N ARG A 68 2.96 10.59 -7.46
CA ARG A 68 1.76 11.42 -7.66
C ARG A 68 1.24 12.07 -6.37
N ASN A 69 1.97 11.94 -5.26
CA ASN A 69 1.55 12.41 -3.94
C ASN A 69 0.17 11.84 -3.51
N LEU A 70 -0.20 10.67 -4.03
CA LEU A 70 -1.37 9.87 -3.65
C LEU A 70 -1.06 8.94 -2.47
N MET A 71 0.11 9.08 -1.86
CA MET A 71 0.57 8.44 -0.63
C MET A 71 1.79 9.22 -0.11
N ALA A 72 2.04 9.20 1.20
CA ALA A 72 3.29 9.68 1.76
C ALA A 72 4.46 8.89 1.17
N LYS A 73 5.57 9.58 0.88
CA LYS A 73 6.79 8.96 0.40
C LYS A 73 7.42 8.16 1.56
N ASP A 74 7.67 6.89 1.33
CA ASP A 74 8.31 5.98 2.27
C ASP A 74 9.34 5.12 1.54
N GLU A 75 10.29 4.56 2.29
CA GLU A 75 11.28 3.67 1.75
C GLU A 75 10.67 2.30 1.44
N PHE A 76 11.03 1.73 0.29
CA PHE A 76 10.54 0.41 -0.12
C PHE A 76 10.87 -0.71 0.89
N LYS A 77 11.94 -0.56 1.67
CA LYS A 77 12.31 -1.47 2.76
C LYS A 77 11.25 -1.53 3.85
N ASN A 78 10.70 -0.38 4.24
CA ASN A 78 9.62 -0.26 5.24
C ASN A 78 8.30 -0.86 4.73
N LEU A 79 8.12 -0.84 3.40
CA LEU A 79 6.95 -1.41 2.71
C LEU A 79 7.08 -2.92 2.44
N GLY A 80 8.13 -3.57 2.97
CA GLY A 80 8.35 -5.01 2.82
C GLY A 80 8.99 -5.42 1.48
N PHE A 81 9.58 -4.48 0.74
CA PHE A 81 10.42 -4.75 -0.42
C PHE A 81 11.90 -4.65 -0.03
N SER A 82 12.38 -5.68 0.64
CA SER A 82 13.83 -5.89 0.75
C SER A 82 14.34 -6.38 -0.60
N ASP A 83 15.22 -5.61 -1.24
CA ASP A 83 15.91 -6.06 -2.44
C ASP A 83 16.84 -7.21 -2.03
N GLU A 84 16.63 -8.42 -2.56
CA GLU A 84 17.54 -9.57 -2.36
C GLU A 84 18.95 -9.32 -2.97
N LYS A 85 19.15 -8.14 -3.57
CA LYS A 85 20.40 -7.66 -4.15
C LYS A 85 21.16 -6.66 -3.26
N ASP A 86 20.61 -6.27 -2.11
CA ASP A 86 21.28 -5.38 -1.15
C ASP A 86 22.41 -6.06 -0.35
N GLU A 87 22.64 -7.36 -0.52
CA GLU A 87 23.83 -8.04 0.05
C GLU A 87 25.12 -7.78 -0.76
N LEU A 88 25.06 -7.14 -1.95
CA LEU A 88 26.23 -6.92 -2.81
C LEU A 88 26.53 -5.47 -3.17
N THR A 89 25.68 -4.50 -2.80
CA THR A 89 25.92 -3.08 -3.13
C THR A 89 25.62 -2.12 -1.97
N SER A 90 25.87 -2.54 -0.73
CA SER A 90 26.14 -1.59 0.36
C SER A 90 27.50 -0.92 0.10
N GLY A 91 27.51 0.11 -0.75
CA GLY A 91 28.75 0.64 -1.30
C GLY A 91 28.62 1.94 -2.09
N ARG A 92 27.60 2.77 -1.83
CA ARG A 92 27.70 4.21 -2.11
C ARG A 92 26.86 5.01 -1.11
N LYS A 93 27.57 5.57 -0.12
CA LYS A 93 27.18 6.76 0.67
C LYS A 93 26.74 7.87 -0.32
N GLU A 94 25.77 8.74 -0.03
CA GLU A 94 25.75 9.87 0.93
C GLU A 94 24.49 10.71 0.51
N GLU A 95 23.69 11.45 1.29
CA GLU A 95 23.81 12.12 2.59
C GLU A 95 22.46 12.19 3.33
N LYS A 96 22.53 12.11 4.66
CA LYS A 96 21.55 12.68 5.58
C LYS A 96 21.80 14.20 5.66
N GLU A 97 20.75 15.00 5.60
CA GLU A 97 20.71 16.24 6.40
C GLU A 97 19.47 16.19 7.31
N ASP A 98 19.74 15.83 8.55
CA ASP A 98 18.89 16.04 9.71
C ASP A 98 19.03 17.50 10.13
N ASN A 99 17.94 18.25 10.11
CA ASN A 99 17.82 19.46 10.91
C ASN A 99 16.47 19.47 11.62
N GLY A 100 16.37 18.62 12.64
CA GLY A 100 15.32 18.68 13.66
C GLY A 100 15.36 20.02 14.38
N THR A 101 14.50 20.97 13.97
CA THR A 101 14.14 22.09 14.83
C THR A 101 12.96 21.65 15.67
N LYS A 102 13.22 21.37 16.95
CA LYS A 102 12.25 21.12 18.00
C LYS A 102 11.34 22.35 18.14
N GLY A 103 10.19 22.33 17.47
CA GLY A 103 9.18 23.38 17.50
C GLY A 103 7.86 22.86 18.05
N GLU A 104 7.66 23.08 19.34
CA GLU A 104 6.40 23.32 20.05
C GLU A 104 5.10 22.63 19.58
N LEU A 105 4.57 21.76 20.45
CA LEU A 105 3.14 21.43 20.53
C LEU A 105 2.29 22.71 20.50
N ARG A 106 1.32 22.80 19.58
CA ARG A 106 0.19 23.73 19.72
C ARG A 106 -1.04 23.30 18.91
N TRP A 107 -2.03 22.81 19.68
CA TRP A 107 -3.45 22.52 19.40
C TRP A 107 -3.79 21.32 18.53
#